data_AF-A0A844GFV2-F1
#
_entry.id   AF-A0A844GFV2-F1
#
_cell.length_a   1.000
_cell.length_b   1.000
_cell.length_c   1.000
_cell.angle_alpha   90.00
_cell.angle_beta   90.00
_cell.angle_gamma   90.00
#
_symmetry.space_group_name_H-M   'P 1'
#
loop_
_entity.id
_entity.type
_entity.pdbx_description
1 polymer ?
#
loop_
_entity_poly.entity_id
_entity_poly.type
_entity_poly.pdbx_seq_one_letter_code
_entity_poly.pdbx_strand_id
1 'polypeptide(L)'
;MMKNKDKANPKSDHTHHERVKIDCTCNRDITIDELIDCYPSQKISILENFLPHINNTFKKYEINTCMRRMHFLAQIGHESASLKYTAEILNKGVSESNVYDGYKGRGLIQITWKKNYEKYGDFIGEDFLGKNKYKLEAANFAADSAGWFWTNGSSLNINTLADKNDFIAITILINGGLNGFEHRKSLLKNSYESMNLSSCKSLAVLRDSMPDEAKKSLSTDEYQFKDSLAFKSPRSAFAWGYWHDPDSKRSGTEKDKDKSVLGYQRFLELIEKDPFKKKAFGLTPAQMEKIAKTATQEKD
;
A
#
# COMPACT_ATOMS: atom_id res chain seq x y z
N MET A 1 62.97 25.73 17.44
CA MET A 1 62.56 24.40 16.92
C MET A 1 61.37 23.90 17.73
N MET A 2 60.15 24.12 17.27
CA MET A 2 58.93 23.51 17.82
C MET A 2 58.24 22.79 16.66
N LYS A 3 58.15 21.46 16.75
CA LYS A 3 57.48 20.61 15.75
C LYS A 3 56.03 20.43 16.18
N ASN A 4 55.09 20.95 15.39
CA ASN A 4 53.68 20.58 15.48
C ASN A 4 53.50 19.15 14.96
N LYS A 5 52.79 18.32 15.73
CA LYS A 5 52.31 17.00 15.32
C LYS A 5 50.91 17.16 14.74
N ASP A 6 50.78 16.99 13.43
CA ASP A 6 49.48 16.83 12.81
C ASP A 6 48.93 15.42 13.08
N LYS A 7 47.76 15.37 13.72
CA LYS A 7 46.98 14.16 13.95
C LYS A 7 46.27 13.78 12.65
N ALA A 8 46.58 12.59 12.12
CA ALA A 8 45.81 11.98 11.03
C ALA A 8 44.41 11.59 11.53
N ASN A 9 43.38 12.06 10.82
CA ASN A 9 41.98 11.71 11.03
C ASN A 9 41.66 10.46 10.17
N PRO A 10 41.08 9.36 10.71
CA PRO A 10 40.81 8.17 9.92
C PRO A 10 39.63 8.42 8.97
N LYS A 11 39.89 8.29 7.67
CA LYS A 11 38.85 8.34 6.63
C LYS A 11 37.91 7.14 6.81
N SER A 12 36.61 7.42 6.91
CA SER A 12 35.54 6.43 6.86
C SER A 12 35.56 5.72 5.51
N ASP A 13 35.71 4.40 5.55
CA ASP A 13 35.61 3.50 4.41
C ASP A 13 34.13 3.36 4.03
N HIS A 14 33.68 4.19 3.09
CA HIS A 14 32.45 3.98 2.36
C HIS A 14 32.81 3.27 1.06
N THR A 15 32.70 1.95 1.05
CA THR A 15 32.79 1.16 -0.17
C THR A 15 31.69 1.61 -1.13
N HIS A 16 32.04 2.46 -2.09
CA HIS A 16 31.17 2.81 -3.21
C HIS A 16 30.83 1.53 -3.98
N HIS A 17 29.62 1.03 -3.79
CA HIS A 17 29.06 -0.01 -4.64
C HIS A 17 28.75 0.66 -5.99
N GLU A 18 29.52 0.32 -7.01
CA GLU A 18 29.29 0.78 -8.37
C GLU A 18 27.94 0.24 -8.83
N ARG A 19 26.91 1.11 -8.93
CA ARG A 19 25.56 0.71 -9.30
C ARG A 19 25.54 0.27 -10.77
N VAL A 20 25.68 -1.02 -11.03
CA VAL A 20 25.48 -1.60 -12.36
C VAL A 20 23.98 -1.58 -12.66
N LYS A 21 23.56 -0.75 -13.62
CA LYS A 21 22.16 -0.63 -14.05
C LYS A 21 21.79 -1.85 -14.92
N ILE A 22 21.33 -2.92 -14.28
CA ILE A 22 20.86 -4.15 -14.94
C ILE A 22 19.43 -3.94 -15.47
N ASP A 23 19.04 -4.76 -16.47
CA ASP A 23 17.66 -4.97 -16.92
C ASP A 23 16.63 -4.95 -15.76
N CYS A 24 15.40 -4.52 -16.08
CA CYS A 24 14.31 -4.33 -15.10
C CYS A 24 14.16 -5.52 -14.13
N THR A 25 13.76 -5.20 -12.91
CA THR A 25 13.74 -6.15 -11.78
C THR A 25 12.73 -7.28 -11.92
N CYS A 26 11.88 -7.27 -12.96
CA CYS A 26 10.68 -8.11 -13.07
C CYS A 26 10.96 -9.62 -12.99
N ASN A 27 12.17 -10.07 -13.36
CA ASN A 27 12.49 -11.51 -13.45
C ASN A 27 13.59 -11.95 -12.47
N ARG A 28 13.91 -11.13 -11.46
CA ARG A 28 14.90 -11.47 -10.44
C ARG A 28 14.48 -10.99 -9.06
N ASP A 29 15.23 -11.34 -8.04
CA ASP A 29 15.10 -10.74 -6.72
C ASP A 29 15.47 -9.25 -6.78
N ILE A 30 14.79 -8.44 -5.97
CA ILE A 30 15.18 -7.05 -5.78
C ILE A 30 16.47 -6.99 -4.95
N THR A 31 17.29 -5.98 -5.20
CA THR A 31 18.54 -5.75 -4.47
C THR A 31 18.31 -4.83 -3.26
N ILE A 32 19.33 -4.69 -2.41
CA ILE A 32 19.28 -3.73 -1.31
C ILE A 32 19.22 -2.29 -1.83
N ASP A 33 19.97 -1.94 -2.87
CA ASP A 33 19.94 -0.60 -3.48
C ASP A 33 18.54 -0.25 -4.00
N GLU A 34 17.87 -1.21 -4.62
CA GLU A 34 16.50 -1.01 -5.11
C GLU A 34 15.51 -0.80 -3.96
N LEU A 35 15.67 -1.55 -2.87
CA LEU A 35 14.83 -1.38 -1.68
C LEU A 35 15.13 -0.06 -0.94
N ILE A 36 16.39 0.40 -0.94
CA ILE A 36 16.79 1.73 -0.47
C ILE A 36 16.10 2.80 -1.30
N ASP A 37 16.13 2.69 -2.63
CA ASP A 37 15.49 3.67 -3.52
C ASP A 37 13.95 3.67 -3.34
N CYS A 38 13.34 2.53 -2.98
CA CYS A 38 11.92 2.48 -2.60
C CYS A 38 11.64 3.26 -1.29
N TYR A 39 12.55 3.16 -0.32
CA TYR A 39 12.40 3.70 1.04
C TYR A 39 13.60 4.58 1.47
N PRO A 40 13.85 5.73 0.80
CA PRO A 40 15.13 6.44 0.88
C PRO A 40 15.46 7.02 2.27
N SER A 41 14.45 7.23 3.12
CA SER A 41 14.64 7.74 4.49
C SER A 41 14.74 6.65 5.55
N GLN A 42 14.68 5.37 5.17
CA GLN A 42 14.76 4.26 6.13
C GLN A 42 16.21 3.87 6.44
N LYS A 43 16.44 3.38 7.66
CA LYS A 43 17.72 2.79 8.05
C LYS A 43 17.99 1.55 7.20
N ILE A 44 19.17 1.52 6.58
CA ILE A 44 19.62 0.42 5.73
C ILE A 44 19.53 -0.93 6.47
N SER A 45 19.91 -0.99 7.74
CA SER A 45 19.85 -2.23 8.53
C SER A 45 18.43 -2.82 8.69
N ILE A 46 17.39 -1.98 8.67
CA ILE A 46 15.99 -2.45 8.65
C ILE A 46 15.68 -3.05 7.28
N LEU A 47 16.10 -2.39 6.20
CA LEU A 47 15.88 -2.87 4.84
C LEU A 47 16.60 -4.19 4.57
N GLU A 48 17.87 -4.31 4.98
CA GLU A 48 18.66 -5.54 4.87
C GLU A 48 18.01 -6.71 5.60
N ASN A 49 17.47 -6.47 6.80
CA ASN A 49 16.78 -7.50 7.58
C ASN A 49 15.52 -8.03 6.86
N PHE A 50 14.78 -7.17 6.15
CA PHE A 50 13.55 -7.58 5.45
C PHE A 50 13.76 -8.07 4.03
N LEU A 51 14.82 -7.63 3.34
CA LEU A 51 15.09 -7.96 1.94
C LEU A 51 14.92 -9.45 1.59
N PRO A 52 15.56 -10.42 2.29
CA PRO A 52 15.41 -11.83 1.95
C PRO A 52 13.96 -12.32 2.12
N HIS A 53 13.24 -11.79 3.11
CA HIS A 53 11.86 -12.18 3.39
C HIS A 53 10.88 -11.58 2.39
N ILE A 54 11.11 -10.36 1.92
CA ILE A 54 10.34 -9.74 0.83
C ILE A 54 10.53 -10.53 -0.47
N ASN A 55 11.77 -10.87 -0.83
CA ASN A 55 12.05 -11.68 -2.03
C ASN A 55 11.41 -13.07 -1.95
N ASN A 56 11.45 -13.72 -0.78
CA ASN A 56 10.73 -14.99 -0.59
C ASN A 56 9.21 -14.82 -0.69
N THR A 57 8.66 -13.73 -0.15
CA THR A 57 7.23 -13.39 -0.25
C THR A 57 6.83 -13.20 -1.71
N PHE A 58 7.64 -12.52 -2.52
CA PHE A 58 7.38 -12.36 -3.95
C PHE A 58 7.27 -13.69 -4.69
N LYS A 59 8.17 -14.64 -4.39
CA LYS A 59 8.16 -15.98 -4.98
C LYS A 59 6.94 -16.78 -4.52
N LYS A 60 6.71 -16.86 -3.20
CA LYS A 60 5.67 -17.71 -2.59
C LYS A 60 4.25 -17.30 -3.01
N TYR A 61 4.00 -16.00 -3.16
CA TYR A 61 2.67 -15.44 -3.42
C TYR A 61 2.49 -14.93 -4.86
N GLU A 62 3.38 -15.35 -5.77
CA GLU A 62 3.36 -14.97 -7.19
C GLU A 62 3.26 -13.45 -7.43
N ILE A 63 3.88 -12.66 -6.56
CA ILE A 63 4.02 -11.21 -6.71
C ILE A 63 5.26 -11.00 -7.59
N ASN A 64 5.16 -11.48 -8.83
CA ASN A 64 6.28 -11.71 -9.72
C ASN A 64 6.39 -10.67 -10.84
N THR A 65 5.28 -10.05 -11.26
CA THR A 65 5.36 -8.92 -12.20
C THR A 65 5.85 -7.66 -11.49
N CYS A 66 6.52 -6.78 -12.21
CA CYS A 66 6.94 -5.49 -11.66
C CYS A 66 5.77 -4.67 -11.11
N MET A 67 4.61 -4.70 -11.78
CA MET A 67 3.40 -4.03 -11.31
C MET A 67 2.93 -4.57 -9.96
N ARG A 68 2.88 -5.90 -9.80
CA ARG A 68 2.53 -6.54 -8.52
C ARG A 68 3.49 -6.12 -7.41
N ARG A 69 4.80 -6.14 -7.69
CA ARG A 69 5.84 -5.81 -6.70
C ARG A 69 5.81 -4.35 -6.28
N MET A 70 5.71 -3.41 -7.22
CA MET A 70 5.67 -1.98 -6.89
C MET A 70 4.44 -1.64 -6.04
N HIS A 71 3.27 -2.20 -6.39
CA HIS A 71 2.04 -2.00 -5.60
C HIS A 71 2.18 -2.64 -4.23
N PHE A 72 2.70 -3.86 -4.15
CA PHE A 72 2.94 -4.52 -2.86
C PHE A 72 3.87 -3.70 -1.96
N LEU A 73 5.03 -3.28 -2.46
CA LEU A 73 6.00 -2.47 -1.72
C LEU A 73 5.41 -1.13 -1.28
N ALA A 74 4.65 -0.46 -2.14
CA ALA A 74 4.00 0.80 -1.77
C ALA A 74 3.03 0.62 -0.60
N GLN A 75 2.23 -0.44 -0.63
CA GLN A 75 1.22 -0.69 0.39
C GLN A 75 1.85 -1.12 1.71
N ILE A 76 2.74 -2.13 1.72
CA ILE A 76 3.41 -2.54 2.95
C ILE A 76 4.28 -1.42 3.52
N GLY A 77 4.91 -0.61 2.67
CA GLY A 77 5.71 0.53 3.08
C GLY A 77 4.87 1.55 3.81
N HIS A 78 3.64 1.82 3.35
CA HIS A 78 2.74 2.68 4.09
C HIS A 78 2.31 2.07 5.43
N GLU A 79 1.83 0.82 5.43
CA GLU A 79 1.25 0.18 6.63
C GLU A 79 2.27 -0.03 7.76
N SER A 80 3.56 -0.18 7.43
CA SER A 80 4.63 -0.48 8.39
C SER A 80 5.58 0.69 8.65
N ALA A 81 5.27 1.89 8.15
CA ALA A 81 6.19 3.05 8.14
C ALA A 81 7.57 2.68 7.56
N SER A 82 7.55 2.21 6.32
CA SER A 82 8.69 1.73 5.55
C SER A 82 9.44 0.60 6.26
N LEU A 83 8.71 -0.45 6.66
CA LEU A 83 9.22 -1.66 7.32
C LEU A 83 9.69 -1.48 8.76
N LYS A 84 9.48 -0.30 9.35
CA LYS A 84 9.94 0.02 10.72
C LYS A 84 9.15 -0.73 11.79
N TYR A 85 7.84 -0.88 11.58
CA TYR A 85 6.94 -1.44 12.58
C TYR A 85 6.28 -2.71 12.08
N THR A 86 6.44 -3.79 12.83
CA THR A 86 5.73 -5.07 12.62
C THR A 86 4.58 -5.26 13.59
N ALA A 87 4.29 -4.26 14.43
CA ALA A 87 3.17 -4.26 15.36
C ALA A 87 2.61 -2.85 15.55
N GLU A 88 1.28 -2.76 15.65
CA GLU A 88 0.56 -1.54 15.94
C GLU A 88 1.00 -0.95 17.29
N ILE A 89 1.23 0.36 17.31
CA ILE A 89 1.51 1.11 18.54
C ILE A 89 0.16 1.55 19.13
N LEU A 90 -0.17 0.99 20.29
CA LEU A 90 -1.40 1.35 21.01
C LEU A 90 -1.23 2.66 21.77
N ASN A 91 -2.32 3.41 21.89
CA ASN A 91 -2.36 4.61 22.72
C ASN A 91 -2.04 4.26 24.18
N LYS A 92 -1.42 5.22 24.89
CA LYS A 92 -1.09 5.06 26.31
C LYS A 92 -2.34 4.69 27.11
N GLY A 93 -2.25 3.61 27.90
CA GLY A 93 -3.34 3.11 28.74
C GLY A 93 -4.32 2.16 28.03
N VAL A 94 -4.19 1.95 26.71
CA VAL A 94 -4.98 0.95 25.99
C VAL A 94 -4.27 -0.41 26.06
N SER A 95 -4.90 -1.37 26.73
CA SER A 95 -4.44 -2.77 26.77
C SER A 95 -4.72 -3.48 25.46
N GLU A 96 -3.80 -4.33 24.99
CA GLU A 96 -4.00 -5.15 23.79
C GLU A 96 -5.26 -6.01 23.88
N SER A 97 -5.59 -6.53 25.07
CA SER A 97 -6.82 -7.31 25.30
C SER A 97 -8.12 -6.56 24.97
N ASN A 98 -8.08 -5.23 24.95
CA ASN A 98 -9.24 -4.36 24.70
C ASN A 98 -9.37 -3.94 23.22
N VAL A 99 -8.46 -4.39 22.35
CA VAL A 99 -8.47 -4.06 20.92
C VAL A 99 -8.49 -5.33 20.09
N TYR A 100 -9.40 -5.39 19.11
CA TYR A 100 -9.49 -6.48 18.14
C TYR A 100 -9.46 -7.89 18.77
N ASP A 101 -10.17 -8.08 19.89
CA ASP A 101 -10.21 -9.31 20.69
C ASP A 101 -8.83 -9.80 21.20
N GLY A 102 -7.88 -8.90 21.41
CA GLY A 102 -6.52 -9.24 21.83
C GLY A 102 -5.54 -9.46 20.68
N TYR A 103 -5.93 -9.13 19.45
CA TYR A 103 -5.16 -9.36 18.21
C TYR A 103 -5.03 -8.06 17.41
N LYS A 104 -4.25 -7.12 17.96
CA LYS A 104 -3.88 -5.85 17.32
C LYS A 104 -3.16 -6.03 15.99
N GLY A 105 -2.94 -4.95 15.25
CA GLY A 105 -2.20 -5.01 13.99
C GLY A 105 -0.80 -5.62 14.17
N ARG A 106 -0.47 -6.65 13.37
CA ARG A 106 0.89 -7.21 13.27
C ARG A 106 1.26 -7.58 11.83
N GLY A 107 2.56 -7.70 11.59
CA GLY A 107 3.15 -7.93 10.28
C GLY A 107 3.21 -6.65 9.43
N LEU A 108 3.77 -6.76 8.23
CA LEU A 108 4.03 -5.59 7.38
C LEU A 108 2.76 -4.97 6.76
N ILE A 109 1.63 -5.69 6.77
CA ILE A 109 0.32 -5.19 6.33
C ILE A 109 -0.69 -5.03 7.47
N GLN A 110 -0.24 -5.22 8.72
CA GLN A 110 -1.04 -5.03 9.93
C GLN A 110 -2.34 -5.86 9.96
N ILE A 111 -2.24 -7.19 9.85
CA ILE A 111 -3.42 -8.05 10.04
C ILE A 111 -3.95 -7.90 11.47
N THR A 112 -5.28 -7.80 11.60
CA THR A 112 -6.00 -7.54 12.86
C THR A 112 -7.08 -8.59 13.07
N TRP A 113 -7.59 -8.70 14.31
CA TRP A 113 -8.62 -9.65 14.75
C TRP A 113 -8.15 -11.10 14.80
N LYS A 114 -8.62 -11.83 15.83
CA LYS A 114 -8.30 -13.25 16.06
C LYS A 114 -8.47 -14.11 14.81
N LYS A 115 -9.58 -13.90 14.09
CA LYS A 115 -9.94 -14.69 12.90
C LYS A 115 -8.90 -14.61 11.79
N ASN A 116 -8.23 -13.47 11.60
CA ASN A 116 -7.20 -13.36 10.56
C ASN A 116 -5.89 -14.02 10.98
N TYR A 117 -5.55 -13.96 12.27
CA TYR A 117 -4.41 -14.70 12.81
C TYR A 117 -4.61 -16.22 12.67
N GLU A 118 -5.81 -16.70 13.00
CA GLU A 118 -6.19 -18.11 12.84
C GLU A 118 -6.08 -18.54 11.38
N LYS A 119 -6.73 -17.82 10.45
CA LYS A 119 -6.67 -18.16 9.02
C LYS A 119 -5.27 -18.14 8.43
N TYR A 120 -4.43 -17.17 8.83
CA TYR A 120 -3.04 -17.14 8.40
C TYR A 120 -2.26 -18.33 8.95
N GLY A 121 -2.44 -18.63 10.24
CA GLY A 121 -1.83 -19.79 10.89
C GLY A 121 -2.21 -21.11 10.22
N ASP A 122 -3.50 -21.31 9.94
CA ASP A 122 -4.00 -22.48 9.20
C ASP A 122 -3.37 -22.58 7.80
N PHE A 123 -3.21 -21.45 7.12
CA PHE A 123 -2.64 -21.41 5.77
C PHE A 123 -1.17 -21.84 5.72
N ILE A 124 -0.37 -21.46 6.72
CA ILE A 124 1.06 -21.82 6.77
C ILE A 124 1.39 -22.98 7.70
N GLY A 125 0.41 -23.56 8.39
CA GLY A 125 0.59 -24.67 9.32
C GLY A 125 1.31 -24.28 10.62
N GLU A 126 1.07 -23.08 11.15
CA GLU A 126 1.74 -22.54 12.34
C GLU A 126 0.73 -21.86 13.28
N ASP A 127 0.93 -21.97 14.60
CA ASP A 127 0.02 -21.35 15.57
C ASP A 127 0.45 -19.91 15.90
N PHE A 128 -0.50 -18.97 15.73
CA PHE A 128 -0.38 -17.55 16.08
C PHE A 128 -1.43 -17.08 17.10
N LEU A 129 -2.08 -18.00 17.80
CA LEU A 129 -3.07 -17.67 18.83
C LEU A 129 -2.44 -17.57 20.21
N GLY A 130 -3.15 -16.91 21.13
CA GLY A 130 -2.73 -16.77 22.52
C GLY A 130 -1.34 -16.14 22.67
N LYS A 131 -0.40 -16.87 23.27
CA LYS A 131 0.99 -16.42 23.46
C LYS A 131 1.83 -16.43 22.18
N ASN A 132 1.40 -17.16 21.14
CA ASN A 132 2.17 -17.31 19.92
C ASN A 132 1.98 -16.17 18.91
N LYS A 133 0.99 -15.30 19.14
CA LYS A 133 0.69 -14.14 18.28
C LYS A 133 1.88 -13.20 18.04
N TYR A 134 2.83 -13.13 18.98
CA TYR A 134 4.03 -12.30 18.84
C TYR A 134 5.01 -12.80 17.78
N LYS A 135 4.91 -14.07 17.34
CA LYS A 135 5.72 -14.58 16.22
C LYS A 135 5.51 -13.76 14.95
N LEU A 136 4.32 -13.20 14.72
CA LEU A 136 4.02 -12.34 13.57
C LEU A 136 4.85 -11.04 13.52
N GLU A 137 5.52 -10.68 14.62
CA GLU A 137 6.40 -9.51 14.66
C GLU A 137 7.80 -9.82 14.09
N ALA A 138 8.16 -11.09 13.96
CA ALA A 138 9.43 -11.52 13.36
C ALA A 138 9.43 -11.30 11.85
N ALA A 139 10.58 -10.90 11.29
CA ALA A 139 10.68 -10.39 9.91
C ALA A 139 10.18 -11.39 8.84
N ASN A 140 10.43 -12.68 9.04
CA ASN A 140 9.93 -13.75 8.16
C ASN A 140 8.41 -13.79 8.15
N PHE A 141 7.76 -13.89 9.31
CA PHE A 141 6.29 -13.97 9.40
C PHE A 141 5.61 -12.64 9.11
N ALA A 142 6.26 -11.51 9.40
CA ALA A 142 5.75 -10.19 9.11
C ALA A 142 5.65 -9.94 7.60
N ALA A 143 6.64 -10.37 6.82
CA ALA A 143 6.60 -10.29 5.36
C ALA A 143 5.66 -11.35 4.76
N ASP A 144 5.73 -12.58 5.25
CA ASP A 144 4.93 -13.68 4.74
C ASP A 144 3.43 -13.46 4.91
N SER A 145 2.99 -12.99 6.10
CA SER A 145 1.59 -12.62 6.35
C SER A 145 1.09 -11.49 5.46
N ALA A 146 1.96 -10.57 5.03
CA ALA A 146 1.60 -9.54 4.07
C ALA A 146 1.32 -10.13 2.67
N GLY A 147 2.15 -11.07 2.21
CA GLY A 147 1.90 -11.79 0.96
C GLY A 147 0.66 -12.67 1.02
N TRP A 148 0.41 -13.33 2.15
CA TRP A 148 -0.84 -14.08 2.38
C TRP A 148 -2.05 -13.17 2.31
N PHE A 149 -2.06 -12.03 3.01
CA PHE A 149 -3.18 -11.10 2.95
C PHE A 149 -3.42 -10.62 1.52
N TRP A 150 -2.35 -10.30 0.79
CA TRP A 150 -2.37 -9.84 -0.59
C TRP A 150 -3.05 -10.81 -1.56
N THR A 151 -2.95 -12.12 -1.32
CA THR A 151 -3.42 -13.14 -2.28
C THR A 151 -4.59 -13.97 -1.78
N ASN A 152 -4.62 -14.32 -0.49
CA ASN A 152 -5.57 -15.25 0.12
C ASN A 152 -6.37 -14.65 1.28
N GLY A 153 -5.79 -13.71 2.02
CA GLY A 153 -6.37 -13.21 3.27
C GLY A 153 -7.37 -12.06 3.11
N SER A 154 -7.32 -11.32 2.00
CA SER A 154 -8.29 -10.28 1.67
C SER A 154 -9.50 -10.83 0.87
N SER A 155 -10.51 -10.00 0.58
CA SER A 155 -11.67 -10.44 -0.19
C SER A 155 -11.40 -10.68 -1.68
N LEU A 156 -10.25 -10.26 -2.19
CA LEU A 156 -9.82 -10.43 -3.58
C LEU A 156 -8.34 -10.78 -3.63
N ASN A 157 -7.93 -11.52 -4.66
CA ASN A 157 -6.50 -11.64 -4.96
C ASN A 157 -6.00 -10.31 -5.54
N ILE A 158 -5.20 -9.58 -4.78
CA ILE A 158 -4.76 -8.21 -5.11
C ILE A 158 -3.79 -8.21 -6.30
N ASN A 159 -3.14 -9.33 -6.63
CA ASN A 159 -2.37 -9.45 -7.87
C ASN A 159 -3.21 -9.06 -9.09
N THR A 160 -4.49 -9.43 -9.13
CA THR A 160 -5.39 -9.12 -10.25
C THR A 160 -5.70 -7.62 -10.40
N LEU A 161 -5.62 -6.86 -9.30
CA LEU A 161 -5.77 -5.41 -9.31
C LEU A 161 -4.46 -4.73 -9.70
N ALA A 162 -3.34 -5.23 -9.18
CA ALA A 162 -2.02 -4.70 -9.51
C ALA A 162 -1.67 -4.89 -10.99
N ASP A 163 -2.06 -6.01 -11.59
CA ASP A 163 -1.90 -6.25 -13.04
C ASP A 163 -2.67 -5.23 -13.90
N LYS A 164 -3.73 -4.63 -13.36
CA LYS A 164 -4.53 -3.56 -14.00
C LYS A 164 -4.10 -2.15 -13.58
N ASN A 165 -3.02 -2.04 -12.81
CA ASN A 165 -2.59 -0.80 -12.17
C ASN A 165 -3.69 -0.10 -11.34
N ASP A 166 -4.63 -0.85 -10.74
CA ASP A 166 -5.79 -0.29 -10.03
C ASP A 166 -5.43 0.13 -8.59
N PHE A 167 -4.56 1.14 -8.47
CA PHE A 167 -4.08 1.68 -7.20
C PHE A 167 -5.20 2.08 -6.24
N ILE A 168 -6.29 2.62 -6.78
CA ILE A 168 -7.43 3.11 -6.00
C ILE A 168 -8.15 1.93 -5.32
N ALA A 169 -8.46 0.88 -6.07
CA ALA A 169 -9.11 -0.30 -5.50
C ALA A 169 -8.19 -1.02 -4.49
N ILE A 170 -6.90 -1.14 -4.80
CA ILE A 170 -5.90 -1.74 -3.89
C ILE A 170 -5.89 -0.98 -2.56
N THR A 171 -5.79 0.36 -2.60
CA THR A 171 -5.73 1.18 -1.38
C THR A 171 -7.00 1.05 -0.54
N ILE A 172 -8.17 1.11 -1.18
CA ILE A 172 -9.46 0.95 -0.47
C ILE A 172 -9.62 -0.46 0.09
N LEU A 173 -9.16 -1.49 -0.60
CA LEU A 173 -9.25 -2.87 -0.15
C LEU A 173 -8.40 -3.12 1.11
N ILE A 174 -7.20 -2.56 1.15
CA ILE A 174 -6.28 -2.72 2.28
C ILE A 174 -6.70 -1.87 3.47
N ASN A 175 -6.96 -0.58 3.25
CA ASN A 175 -7.20 0.38 4.33
C ASN A 175 -8.69 0.56 4.69
N GLY A 176 -9.58 0.04 3.86
CA GLY A 176 -11.02 0.26 3.97
C GLY A 176 -11.47 1.64 3.49
N GLY A 177 -10.57 2.52 3.05
CA GLY A 177 -10.80 3.89 2.57
C GLY A 177 -9.55 4.44 1.88
N LEU A 178 -9.38 5.76 1.81
CA LEU A 178 -8.23 6.40 1.14
C LEU A 178 -7.25 7.03 2.13
N ASN A 179 -7.14 6.51 3.36
CA ASN A 179 -6.17 7.04 4.31
C ASN A 179 -4.75 6.77 3.81
N GLY A 180 -3.92 7.82 3.83
CA GLY A 180 -2.54 7.73 3.39
C GLY A 180 -2.34 7.56 1.89
N PHE A 181 -3.36 7.82 1.07
CA PHE A 181 -3.33 7.64 -0.38
C PHE A 181 -2.13 8.34 -1.03
N GLU A 182 -1.85 9.62 -0.72
CA GLU A 182 -0.70 10.33 -1.30
C GLU A 182 0.65 9.74 -0.88
N HIS A 183 0.77 9.28 0.37
CA HIS A 183 2.02 8.62 0.81
C HIS A 183 2.20 7.26 0.13
N ARG A 184 1.13 6.48 -0.05
CA ARG A 184 1.19 5.24 -0.83
C ARG A 184 1.58 5.52 -2.29
N LYS A 185 1.02 6.60 -2.87
CA LYS A 185 1.33 7.04 -4.24
C LYS A 185 2.80 7.43 -4.38
N SER A 186 3.37 8.15 -3.42
CA SER A 186 4.80 8.49 -3.44
C SER A 186 5.69 7.26 -3.33
N LEU A 187 5.35 6.29 -2.47
CA LEU A 187 6.10 5.03 -2.36
C LEU A 187 6.00 4.18 -3.64
N LEU A 188 4.85 4.22 -4.30
CA LEU A 188 4.63 3.55 -5.59
C LEU A 188 5.48 4.18 -6.68
N LYS A 189 5.59 5.51 -6.71
CA LYS A 189 6.48 6.25 -7.61
C LYS A 189 7.94 5.88 -7.38
N ASN A 190 8.41 5.89 -6.14
CA ASN A 190 9.77 5.45 -5.79
C ASN A 190 10.04 4.01 -6.27
N SER A 191 9.07 3.11 -6.06
CA SER A 191 9.19 1.71 -6.49
C SER A 191 9.25 1.59 -8.01
N TYR A 192 8.44 2.34 -8.74
CA TYR A 192 8.46 2.40 -10.21
C TYR A 192 9.81 2.88 -10.75
N GLU A 193 10.37 3.93 -10.16
CA GLU A 193 11.67 4.50 -10.54
C GLU A 193 12.82 3.54 -10.21
N SER A 194 12.84 3.00 -8.99
CA SER A 194 13.83 2.04 -8.50
C SER A 194 13.90 0.78 -9.37
N MET A 195 12.74 0.22 -9.75
CA MET A 195 12.68 -0.99 -10.56
C MET A 195 13.06 -0.76 -12.04
N ASN A 196 13.39 0.48 -12.41
CA ASN A 196 13.81 0.89 -13.75
C ASN A 196 12.81 0.44 -14.84
N LEU A 197 11.51 0.54 -14.55
CA LEU A 197 10.44 0.01 -15.41
C LEU A 197 10.39 0.68 -16.78
N SER A 198 10.79 1.96 -16.85
CA SER A 198 10.93 2.70 -18.10
C SER A 198 11.93 2.08 -19.07
N SER A 199 12.90 1.30 -18.57
CA SER A 199 13.91 0.60 -19.37
C SER A 199 13.58 -0.88 -19.57
N CYS A 200 12.44 -1.37 -19.07
CA CYS A 200 12.07 -2.78 -19.14
C CYS A 200 11.60 -3.14 -20.55
N LYS A 201 12.41 -3.89 -21.31
CA LYS A 201 12.11 -4.22 -22.71
C LYS A 201 10.72 -4.86 -22.91
N SER A 202 10.29 -5.72 -21.99
CA SER A 202 8.95 -6.34 -22.05
C SER A 202 7.82 -5.33 -21.86
N LEU A 203 7.97 -4.37 -20.94
CA LEU A 203 7.03 -3.25 -20.79
C LEU A 203 7.16 -2.23 -21.91
N ALA A 204 8.35 -2.04 -22.50
CA ALA A 204 8.55 -1.15 -23.64
C ALA A 204 7.80 -1.68 -24.87
N VAL A 205 7.92 -2.98 -25.19
CA VAL A 205 7.16 -3.61 -26.28
C VAL A 205 5.65 -3.52 -26.03
N LEU A 206 5.20 -3.79 -24.81
CA LEU A 206 3.79 -3.62 -24.42
C LEU A 206 3.34 -2.16 -24.57
N ARG A 207 4.09 -1.21 -24.01
CA ARG A 207 3.81 0.23 -24.06
C ARG A 207 3.77 0.75 -25.50
N ASP A 208 4.71 0.35 -26.34
CA ASP A 208 4.81 0.82 -27.72
C ASP A 208 3.68 0.24 -28.60
N SER A 209 3.15 -0.94 -28.22
CA SER A 209 1.97 -1.56 -28.85
C SER A 209 0.62 -1.09 -28.28
N MET A 210 0.62 -0.33 -27.19
CA MET A 210 -0.60 0.15 -26.51
C MET A 210 -1.10 1.47 -27.10
N PRO A 211 -2.43 1.70 -27.16
CA PRO A 211 -3.00 3.02 -27.41
C PRO A 211 -2.49 4.05 -26.40
N ASP A 212 -2.41 5.33 -26.77
CA ASP A 212 -1.86 6.39 -25.90
C ASP A 212 -2.64 6.53 -24.57
N GLU A 213 -3.93 6.20 -24.57
CA GLU A 213 -4.78 6.13 -23.39
C GLU A 213 -4.38 4.99 -22.44
N ALA A 214 -3.91 3.85 -22.98
CA ALA A 214 -3.38 2.75 -22.18
C ALA A 214 -1.95 3.02 -21.69
N LYS A 215 -1.17 3.86 -22.40
CA LYS A 215 0.12 4.35 -21.90
C LYS A 215 -0.05 5.26 -20.68
N LYS A 216 -1.13 6.06 -20.61
CA LYS A 216 -1.50 6.80 -19.40
C LYS A 216 -1.78 5.89 -18.20
N SER A 217 -2.31 4.69 -18.42
CA SER A 217 -2.52 3.68 -17.37
C SER A 217 -1.22 3.12 -16.77
N LEU A 218 -0.04 3.40 -17.35
CA LEU A 218 1.26 3.08 -16.75
C LEU A 218 1.88 4.26 -16.00
N SER A 219 1.26 5.45 -16.06
CA SER A 219 1.68 6.60 -15.26
C SER A 219 1.41 6.34 -13.79
N THR A 220 2.39 6.64 -12.93
CA THR A 220 2.20 6.64 -11.48
C THR A 220 1.66 7.97 -10.95
N ASP A 221 1.59 9.00 -11.80
CA ASP A 221 1.23 10.36 -11.42
C ASP A 221 -0.30 10.58 -11.43
N GLU A 222 -1.09 9.80 -12.18
CA GLU A 222 -2.55 9.99 -12.25
C GLU A 222 -3.31 8.66 -12.42
N TYR A 223 -4.20 8.36 -11.46
CA TYR A 223 -5.07 7.17 -11.49
C TYR A 223 -6.51 7.60 -11.74
N GLN A 224 -7.10 7.09 -12.82
CA GLN A 224 -8.45 7.46 -13.22
C GLN A 224 -9.49 6.70 -12.39
N PHE A 225 -10.27 7.42 -11.58
CA PHE A 225 -11.28 6.81 -10.72
C PHE A 225 -12.31 6.00 -11.52
N LYS A 226 -12.69 6.45 -12.73
CA LYS A 226 -13.67 5.77 -13.60
C LYS A 226 -13.24 4.38 -14.05
N ASP A 227 -11.94 4.13 -14.14
CA ASP A 227 -11.38 2.85 -14.60
C ASP A 227 -11.19 1.86 -13.45
N SER A 228 -11.26 2.34 -12.21
CA SER A 228 -11.07 1.53 -11.01
C SER A 228 -12.28 0.63 -10.74
N LEU A 229 -12.02 -0.57 -10.20
CA LEU A 229 -13.06 -1.41 -9.61
C LEU A 229 -13.81 -0.67 -8.48
N ALA A 230 -13.18 0.30 -7.82
CA ALA A 230 -13.81 1.16 -6.83
C ALA A 230 -15.00 1.93 -7.41
N PHE A 231 -15.00 2.29 -8.70
CA PHE A 231 -16.10 2.99 -9.38
C PHE A 231 -17.40 2.19 -9.43
N LYS A 232 -17.31 0.87 -9.25
CA LYS A 232 -18.45 -0.07 -9.32
C LYS A 232 -19.06 -0.36 -7.95
N SER A 233 -18.49 0.17 -6.88
CA SER A 233 -18.91 -0.08 -5.49
C SER A 233 -19.48 1.20 -4.88
N PRO A 234 -20.74 1.21 -4.38
CA PRO A 234 -21.31 2.39 -3.73
C PRO A 234 -20.44 2.87 -2.56
N ARG A 235 -19.98 1.94 -1.71
CA ARG A 235 -19.12 2.27 -0.56
C ARG A 235 -17.82 2.93 -1.00
N SER A 236 -17.21 2.43 -2.07
CA SER A 236 -15.92 2.93 -2.56
C SER A 236 -16.07 4.25 -3.31
N ALA A 237 -17.16 4.43 -4.07
CA ALA A 237 -17.49 5.70 -4.71
C ALA A 237 -17.75 6.81 -3.69
N PHE A 238 -18.50 6.50 -2.62
CA PHE A 238 -18.65 7.44 -1.52
C PHE A 238 -17.30 7.75 -0.85
N ALA A 239 -16.43 6.75 -0.64
CA ALA A 239 -15.10 6.97 -0.08
C ALA A 239 -14.26 7.91 -0.94
N TRP A 240 -14.30 7.75 -2.26
CA TRP A 240 -13.63 8.64 -3.21
C TRP A 240 -14.11 10.08 -3.04
N GLY A 241 -15.42 10.29 -3.03
CA GLY A 241 -16.02 11.61 -2.78
C GLY A 241 -15.55 12.18 -1.45
N TYR A 242 -15.76 11.41 -0.38
CA TYR A 242 -15.60 11.86 1.00
C TYR A 242 -14.16 12.14 1.43
N TRP A 243 -13.16 11.51 0.83
CA TRP A 243 -11.76 11.83 1.11
C TRP A 243 -11.29 13.08 0.37
N HIS A 244 -11.71 13.27 -0.87
CA HIS A 244 -11.38 14.47 -1.67
C HIS A 244 -12.20 15.71 -1.27
N ASP A 245 -13.33 15.53 -0.60
CA ASP A 245 -14.23 16.60 -0.19
C ASP A 245 -13.53 17.66 0.70
N PRO A 246 -13.44 18.93 0.27
CA PRO A 246 -12.87 20.02 1.06
C PRO A 246 -13.58 20.26 2.41
N ASP A 247 -14.87 19.94 2.50
CA ASP A 247 -15.67 20.10 3.73
C ASP A 247 -15.53 18.89 4.68
N SER A 248 -14.91 17.81 4.22
CA SER A 248 -14.67 16.59 5.01
C SER A 248 -13.38 16.66 5.81
N LYS A 249 -13.45 16.21 7.07
CA LYS A 249 -12.27 16.05 7.95
C LYS A 249 -11.39 14.86 7.61
N ARG A 250 -11.73 14.05 6.59
CA ARG A 250 -10.91 12.92 6.16
C ARG A 250 -9.59 13.42 5.58
N SER A 251 -8.51 12.69 5.87
CA SER A 251 -7.17 12.95 5.37
C SER A 251 -6.64 11.75 4.60
N GLY A 252 -5.64 11.98 3.75
CA GLY A 252 -4.96 10.93 2.98
C GLY A 252 -4.88 11.23 1.50
N THR A 253 -5.83 11.99 0.95
CA THR A 253 -5.81 12.53 -0.41
C THR A 253 -5.65 14.04 -0.37
N GLU A 254 -5.23 14.64 -1.47
CA GLU A 254 -5.45 16.07 -1.70
C GLU A 254 -6.95 16.40 -1.75
N LYS A 255 -7.32 17.61 -1.34
CA LYS A 255 -8.69 18.10 -1.41
C LYS A 255 -8.96 18.64 -2.79
N ASP A 256 -10.02 18.14 -3.41
CA ASP A 256 -10.33 18.37 -4.81
C ASP A 256 -11.85 18.27 -4.99
N LYS A 257 -12.48 19.42 -5.26
CA LYS A 257 -13.93 19.52 -5.35
C LYS A 257 -14.48 18.69 -6.50
N ASP A 258 -13.80 18.66 -7.64
CA ASP A 258 -14.28 17.98 -8.84
C ASP A 258 -14.19 16.46 -8.65
N LYS A 259 -13.10 15.96 -8.07
CA LYS A 259 -12.99 14.54 -7.68
C LYS A 259 -14.01 14.17 -6.61
N SER A 260 -14.24 15.06 -5.65
CA SER A 260 -15.26 14.87 -4.60
C SER A 260 -16.65 14.69 -5.22
N VAL A 261 -17.06 15.63 -6.07
CA VAL A 261 -18.35 15.62 -6.78
C VAL A 261 -18.48 14.37 -7.64
N LEU A 262 -17.45 13.99 -8.40
CA LEU A 262 -17.45 12.77 -9.21
C LEU A 262 -17.73 11.51 -8.37
N GLY A 263 -17.10 11.40 -7.20
CA GLY A 263 -17.32 10.27 -6.28
C GLY A 263 -18.74 10.23 -5.73
N TYR A 264 -19.25 11.38 -5.29
CA TYR A 264 -20.61 11.49 -4.74
C TYR A 264 -21.70 11.28 -5.78
N GLN A 265 -21.57 11.85 -6.98
CA GLN A 265 -22.47 11.59 -8.10
C GLN A 265 -22.53 10.10 -8.40
N ARG A 266 -21.35 9.46 -8.50
CA ARG A 266 -21.30 8.03 -8.75
C ARG A 266 -21.93 7.19 -7.64
N PHE A 267 -21.75 7.59 -6.39
CA PHE A 267 -22.43 6.95 -5.26
C PHE A 267 -23.95 7.05 -5.41
N LEU A 268 -24.50 8.23 -5.69
CA LEU A 268 -25.93 8.46 -5.86
C LEU A 268 -26.51 7.62 -7.01
N GLU A 269 -25.84 7.59 -8.17
CA GLU A 269 -26.24 6.75 -9.32
C GLU A 269 -26.33 5.26 -8.98
N LEU A 270 -25.38 4.76 -8.18
CA LEU A 270 -25.34 3.34 -7.83
C LEU A 270 -26.45 2.97 -6.84
N ILE A 271 -26.75 3.84 -5.87
CA ILE A 271 -27.76 3.56 -4.84
C ILE A 271 -29.20 3.79 -5.30
N GLU A 272 -29.41 4.55 -6.37
CA GLU A 272 -30.72 4.69 -7.01
C GLU A 272 -31.23 3.32 -7.51
N LYS A 273 -30.31 2.48 -8.00
CA LYS A 273 -30.62 1.13 -8.50
C LYS A 273 -30.74 0.09 -7.40
N ASP A 274 -29.83 0.14 -6.42
CA ASP A 274 -29.84 -0.76 -5.25
C ASP A 274 -29.46 0.03 -3.98
N PRO A 275 -30.44 0.33 -3.10
CA PRO A 275 -30.20 1.14 -1.92
C PRO A 275 -29.09 0.60 -1.04
N PHE A 276 -28.14 1.46 -0.65
CA PHE A 276 -27.06 1.09 0.26
C PHE A 276 -27.60 0.93 1.69
N LYS A 277 -27.37 -0.24 2.31
CA LYS A 277 -28.02 -0.62 3.58
C LYS A 277 -27.11 -0.62 4.81
N LYS A 278 -25.80 -0.46 4.63
CA LYS A 278 -24.80 -0.66 5.71
C LYS A 278 -24.22 0.66 6.19
N LYS A 279 -23.89 0.76 7.48
CA LYS A 279 -23.08 1.89 7.97
C LYS A 279 -21.67 1.80 7.37
N ALA A 280 -21.08 2.94 7.02
CA ALA A 280 -19.70 3.02 6.55
C ALA A 280 -19.08 4.35 6.99
N PHE A 281 -17.77 4.35 7.29
CA PHE A 281 -17.03 5.56 7.63
C PHE A 281 -17.59 6.35 8.84
N GLY A 282 -18.30 5.67 9.75
CA GLY A 282 -18.97 6.30 10.89
C GLY A 282 -20.33 6.94 10.55
N LEU A 283 -20.83 6.75 9.33
CA LEU A 283 -22.07 7.35 8.82
C LEU A 283 -23.14 6.28 8.59
N THR A 284 -24.40 6.66 8.80
CA THR A 284 -25.56 5.90 8.33
C THR A 284 -25.76 6.10 6.82
N PRO A 285 -26.45 5.18 6.12
CA PRO A 285 -26.79 5.38 4.71
C PRO A 285 -27.46 6.72 4.42
N ALA A 286 -28.43 7.14 5.26
CA ALA A 286 -29.11 8.42 5.09
C ALA A 286 -28.18 9.63 5.25
N GLN A 287 -27.20 9.56 6.17
CA GLN A 287 -26.18 10.61 6.30
C GLN A 287 -25.28 10.67 5.07
N MET A 288 -24.84 9.52 4.55
CA MET A 288 -24.03 9.45 3.33
C MET A 288 -24.79 10.04 2.14
N GLU A 289 -26.05 9.65 1.92
CA GLU A 289 -26.88 10.18 0.84
C GLU A 289 -27.09 11.69 0.96
N LYS A 290 -27.35 12.20 2.18
CA LYS A 290 -27.48 13.64 2.43
C LYS A 290 -26.20 14.40 2.08
N ILE A 291 -25.04 13.91 2.54
CA ILE A 291 -23.73 14.53 2.24
C ILE A 291 -23.51 14.57 0.73
N ALA A 292 -23.71 13.43 0.05
CA ALA A 292 -23.52 13.34 -1.39
C ALA A 292 -24.44 14.32 -2.14
N LYS A 293 -25.75 14.35 -1.83
CA LYS A 293 -26.70 15.26 -2.47
C LYS A 293 -26.32 16.73 -2.28
N THR A 294 -25.94 17.12 -1.07
CA THR A 294 -25.53 18.50 -0.77
C THR A 294 -24.25 18.88 -1.52
N ALA A 295 -23.27 17.98 -1.61
CA ALA A 295 -22.02 18.25 -2.31
C ALA A 295 -22.18 18.33 -3.85
N THR A 296 -23.19 17.65 -4.41
CA THR A 296 -23.44 17.61 -5.86
C THR A 296 -24.45 18.65 -6.34
N GLN A 297 -25.11 19.38 -5.44
CA GLN A 297 -25.95 20.52 -5.80
C GLN A 297 -25.04 21.69 -6.21
N GLU A 298 -25.27 22.27 -7.39
CA GLU A 298 -24.62 23.51 -7.78
C GLU A 298 -24.99 24.59 -6.75
N LYS A 299 -23.97 25.28 -6.21
CA LYS A 299 -24.22 26.53 -5.50
C LYS A 299 -24.42 27.56 -6.59
N ASP A 300 -25.68 27.86 -6.89
CA ASP A 300 -26.08 29.05 -7.66
C ASP A 300 -25.43 30.32 -7.08
#